data_AF-A0A917GI16-F1
#
_entry.id   AF-A0A917GI16-F1
#
_cell.length_a   1.000
_cell.length_b   1.000
_cell.length_c   1.000
_cell.angle_alpha   90.00
_cell.angle_beta   90.00
_cell.angle_gamma   90.00
#
_symmetry.space_group_name_H-M   'P 1'
#
loop_
_entity.id
_entity.type
_entity.pdbx_description
1 polymer ?
#
loop_
_entity_poly.entity_id
_entity_poly.type
_entity_poly.pdbx_seq_one_letter_code
_entity_poly.pdbx_strand_id
1 'polypeptide(L)'
;MNFLNKIFKSCKKSEEKLTDTPPEKTTESKLGEFNLLDYPEKDRDKSFYFYEYKKPDGEWINIGEPICKIRIGEGTGFGKFYGASIKATKEGVLEWIFKRDELLKSGNILYKIHQTGVYKNENSKENSEFKSYFAESKLSSFKKWLVADGSLVKENEDIYEYSGSILANARLVRLGAKINDSTTIHKSEKSGYIDLYFKKTLDIPKNQLMYVIRNDDNERINRKFINEPNIIIDEFSNSTIIKWKRVSSKFPIEGITTKSDDSSTTFLFSFNYIDNNDQIVFHFDPKQIKPKQFDKVFFLFENGEQIQFELTVNPSSSKNIRNEKITEYKGLITKSELELFSNYDFKKWKISLVSDKREILGGESSGDDYSTKNNIQIVIKKFATEYIDLVKHTIPDYQPTELKQNDSIKEVLTEFCFVYLMHDTRNDYYKIGISNNPEYREKTLQSEKPTIEMIASKKFPIRKIAESIEKALHDTYSEKRLRGEWFELDAKDVEHIIETLL
;
A
#
# COMPACT_ATOMS: atom_id res chain seq x y z
N MET A 1 51.20 12.69 22.17
CA MET A 1 51.13 11.66 23.24
C MET A 1 51.43 12.24 24.63
N ASN A 2 50.92 13.44 24.99
CA ASN A 2 51.13 14.00 26.35
C ASN A 2 50.04 15.00 26.82
N PHE A 3 48.84 14.96 26.23
CA PHE A 3 47.72 15.84 26.62
C PHE A 3 46.54 15.07 27.25
N LEU A 4 46.51 13.74 27.12
CA LEU A 4 45.42 12.88 27.62
C LEU A 4 45.67 12.27 29.02
N ASN A 5 46.86 12.43 29.59
CA ASN A 5 47.20 11.90 30.93
C ASN A 5 46.89 12.85 32.10
N LYS A 6 46.30 14.03 31.84
CA LYS A 6 45.95 15.01 32.89
C LYS A 6 44.46 15.03 33.27
N ILE A 7 43.59 14.26 32.60
CA ILE A 7 42.15 14.23 32.89
C ILE A 7 41.74 13.03 33.78
N PHE A 8 42.63 12.06 34.01
CA PHE A 8 42.34 10.84 34.79
C PHE A 8 43.18 10.66 36.06
N LYS A 9 43.41 11.74 36.82
CA LYS A 9 43.88 11.63 38.21
C LYS A 9 43.19 12.64 39.11
N SER A 10 42.03 12.23 39.64
CA SER A 10 41.55 12.55 40.99
C SER A 10 40.03 12.44 41.03
N CYS A 11 39.52 11.28 41.43
CA CYS A 11 38.66 11.20 42.62
C CYS A 11 38.40 9.72 42.89
N LYS A 12 38.87 9.29 44.07
CA LYS A 12 38.48 8.04 44.70
C LYS A 12 36.97 7.87 44.61
N LYS A 13 36.53 6.66 44.27
CA LYS A 13 35.19 6.15 44.56
C LYS A 13 34.81 6.52 46.00
N SER A 14 33.80 7.36 46.15
CA SER A 14 32.85 7.25 47.25
C SER A 14 31.62 6.58 46.67
N GLU A 15 31.43 5.31 46.99
CA GLU A 15 30.11 4.68 46.90
C GLU A 15 29.22 5.42 47.90
N GLU A 16 28.37 6.32 47.42
CA GLU A 16 27.27 6.85 48.23
C GLU A 16 26.27 5.72 48.44
N LYS A 17 26.26 5.22 49.67
CA LYS A 17 25.20 4.37 50.21
C LYS A 17 23.86 5.08 50.01
N LEU A 18 22.98 4.48 49.22
CA LEU A 18 21.54 4.63 49.40
C LEU A 18 21.21 4.14 50.81
N THR A 19 20.88 5.06 51.71
CA THR A 19 20.26 4.72 52.98
C THR A 19 18.79 4.41 52.71
N ASP A 20 18.51 3.12 52.49
CA ASP A 20 17.16 2.57 52.55
C ASP A 20 16.69 2.60 54.01
N THR A 21 16.07 3.68 54.42
CA THR A 21 15.21 3.67 55.60
C THR A 21 14.00 4.55 55.29
N PRO A 22 12.79 3.97 55.12
CA PRO A 22 11.61 4.77 54.88
C PRO A 22 11.33 5.61 56.13
N PRO A 23 11.01 6.90 56.00
CA PRO A 23 10.52 7.66 57.15
C PRO A 23 9.22 7.03 57.65
N GLU A 24 9.12 6.83 58.96
CA GLU A 24 7.88 6.41 59.62
C GLU A 24 6.77 7.43 59.35
N LYS A 25 5.72 6.98 58.67
CA LYS A 25 4.53 7.78 58.34
C LYS A 25 3.80 8.17 59.62
N THR A 26 3.73 9.47 59.90
CA THR A 26 3.01 10.04 61.06
C THR A 26 1.61 10.58 60.71
N THR A 27 1.15 10.42 59.46
CA THR A 27 -0.21 10.80 59.04
C THR A 27 -0.74 9.84 57.99
N GLU A 28 -2.01 9.46 58.07
CA GLU A 28 -2.75 8.67 57.07
C GLU A 28 -2.85 9.43 55.72
N SER A 29 -1.76 9.50 54.96
CA SER A 29 -1.80 9.99 53.58
C SER A 29 -2.72 9.10 52.76
N LYS A 30 -3.62 9.66 51.95
CA LYS A 30 -4.41 8.85 51.01
C LYS A 30 -3.48 8.11 50.05
N LEU A 31 -3.90 6.93 49.59
CA LEU A 31 -3.10 6.13 48.66
C LEU A 31 -2.75 6.96 47.41
N GLY A 32 -1.46 7.00 47.07
CA GLY A 32 -0.95 7.76 45.93
C GLY A 32 -0.86 9.27 46.13
N GLU A 33 -1.20 9.79 47.32
CA GLU A 33 -1.01 11.20 47.66
C GLU A 33 0.47 11.53 47.85
N PHE A 34 0.91 12.59 47.18
CA PHE A 34 2.22 13.19 47.40
C PHE A 34 2.20 14.06 48.66
N ASN A 35 3.11 13.77 49.60
CA ASN A 35 3.29 14.56 50.80
C ASN A 35 4.75 15.00 50.93
N LEU A 36 4.97 16.31 51.09
CA LEU A 36 6.31 16.89 51.28
C LEU A 36 7.02 16.35 52.53
N LEU A 37 6.25 15.95 53.54
CA LEU A 37 6.80 15.42 54.80
C LEU A 37 7.48 14.06 54.63
N ASP A 38 7.17 13.32 53.56
CA ASP A 38 7.80 12.04 53.22
C ASP A 38 9.27 12.22 52.76
N TYR A 39 9.73 13.46 52.58
CA TYR A 39 11.08 13.79 52.12
C TYR A 39 11.93 14.44 53.21
N PRO A 40 13.27 14.27 53.17
CA PRO A 40 14.20 14.89 54.12
C PRO A 40 14.04 16.41 54.17
N GLU A 41 14.22 17.02 55.35
CA GLU A 41 14.04 18.46 55.56
C GLU A 41 14.81 19.34 54.56
N LYS A 42 16.04 18.93 54.22
CA LYS A 42 16.92 19.59 53.24
C LYS A 42 16.36 19.65 51.80
N ASP A 43 15.30 18.90 51.52
CA ASP A 43 14.68 18.81 50.20
C ASP A 43 13.27 19.41 50.17
N ARG A 44 12.68 19.74 51.33
CA ARG A 44 11.29 20.24 51.44
C ARG A 44 11.10 21.65 50.90
N ASP A 45 12.16 22.43 50.81
CA ASP A 45 12.20 23.78 50.23
C ASP A 45 12.37 23.77 48.70
N LYS A 46 12.62 22.59 48.10
CA LYS A 46 12.80 22.43 46.66
C LYS A 46 11.47 22.21 45.95
N SER A 47 11.46 22.53 44.66
CA SER A 47 10.34 22.19 43.77
C SER A 47 10.38 20.71 43.41
N PHE A 48 9.23 20.03 43.47
CA PHE A 48 9.10 18.64 43.07
C PHE A 48 8.36 18.57 41.74
N TYR A 49 8.84 17.74 40.82
CA TYR A 49 8.22 17.56 39.51
C TYR A 49 7.98 16.08 39.25
N PHE A 50 6.83 15.74 38.67
CA PHE A 50 6.61 14.39 38.18
C PHE A 50 7.57 14.11 37.02
N TYR A 51 8.21 12.94 36.98
CA TYR A 51 9.16 12.61 35.91
C TYR A 51 8.63 11.52 34.97
N GLU A 52 8.38 10.31 35.47
CA GLU A 52 7.89 9.20 34.64
C GLU A 52 7.21 8.11 35.47
N TYR A 53 6.27 7.40 34.87
CA TYR A 53 5.79 6.10 35.38
C TYR A 53 6.74 4.98 34.97
N LYS A 54 6.81 3.95 35.81
CA LYS A 54 7.66 2.76 35.63
C LYS A 54 6.93 1.57 35.02
N LYS A 55 5.59 1.61 35.02
CA LYS A 55 4.72 0.68 34.32
C LYS A 55 3.70 1.44 33.47
N PRO A 56 3.29 0.90 32.30
CA PRO A 56 2.18 1.42 31.50
C PRO A 56 0.88 1.64 32.30
N ASP A 57 0.03 2.54 31.81
CA ASP A 57 -1.32 2.74 32.37
C ASP A 57 -2.15 1.47 32.19
N GLY A 58 -2.94 1.12 33.20
CA GLY A 58 -3.78 -0.08 33.20
C GLY A 58 -3.06 -1.39 33.53
N GLU A 59 -1.75 -1.39 33.74
CA GLU A 59 -1.00 -2.58 34.14
C GLU A 59 -1.19 -2.93 35.61
N TRP A 60 -1.09 -4.22 35.93
CA TRP A 60 -1.06 -4.69 37.31
C TRP A 60 0.27 -4.31 37.98
N ILE A 61 0.19 -3.79 39.21
CA ILE A 61 1.35 -3.49 40.05
C ILE A 61 1.29 -4.28 41.35
N ASN A 62 2.42 -4.87 41.75
CA ASN A 62 2.54 -5.60 43.01
C ASN A 62 3.05 -4.69 44.13
N ILE A 63 2.76 -5.05 45.38
CA ILE A 63 3.31 -4.36 46.55
C ILE A 63 4.84 -4.32 46.48
N GLY A 64 5.40 -3.14 46.73
CA GLY A 64 6.85 -2.90 46.72
C GLY A 64 7.45 -2.58 45.35
N GLU A 65 6.70 -2.78 44.25
CA GLU A 65 7.18 -2.41 42.91
C GLU A 65 7.23 -0.88 42.73
N PRO A 66 8.22 -0.35 42.00
CA PRO A 66 8.28 1.08 41.73
C PRO A 66 7.13 1.51 40.79
N ILE A 67 6.36 2.52 41.18
CA ILE A 67 5.26 3.12 40.40
C ILE A 67 5.78 4.22 39.49
N CYS A 68 6.41 5.23 40.08
CA CYS A 68 6.87 6.40 39.36
C CYS A 68 8.15 6.98 39.96
N LYS A 69 8.82 7.80 39.16
CA LYS A 69 9.96 8.61 39.57
C LYS A 69 9.53 10.07 39.61
N ILE A 70 10.02 10.77 40.62
CA ILE A 70 9.88 12.23 40.74
C ILE A 70 11.26 12.88 40.69
N ARG A 71 11.30 14.11 40.19
CA ARG A 71 12.47 15.00 40.22
C ARG A 71 12.33 15.96 41.40
N ILE A 72 13.44 16.18 42.09
CA ILE A 72 13.56 17.07 43.25
C ILE A 72 14.53 18.19 42.88
N GLY A 73 14.04 19.42 42.90
CA GLY A 73 14.75 20.63 42.48
C GLY A 73 14.85 20.83 40.96
N GLU A 74 15.60 21.87 40.60
CA GLU A 74 15.95 22.17 39.22
C GLU A 74 16.99 21.19 38.67
N GLY A 75 16.97 20.95 37.36
CA GLY A 75 17.93 20.06 36.70
C GLY A 75 19.36 20.61 36.80
N THR A 76 20.35 19.76 37.07
CA THR A 76 21.75 20.17 37.26
C THR A 76 22.52 20.35 35.94
N GLY A 77 21.81 20.44 34.81
CA GLY A 77 22.37 20.37 33.46
C GLY A 77 22.71 18.92 33.02
N PHE A 78 22.81 18.71 31.70
CA PHE A 78 23.10 17.40 31.08
C PHE A 78 22.16 16.24 31.47
N GLY A 79 20.89 16.52 31.75
CA GLY A 79 19.88 15.49 32.04
C GLY A 79 20.08 14.77 33.39
N LYS A 80 20.96 15.29 34.25
CA LYS A 80 21.12 14.80 35.63
C LYS A 80 20.18 15.56 36.55
N PHE A 81 19.54 14.83 37.46
CA PHE A 81 18.67 15.40 38.47
C PHE A 81 18.63 14.50 39.69
N TYR A 82 18.41 15.11 40.86
CA TYR A 82 18.09 14.37 42.07
C TYR A 82 16.64 13.91 42.00
N GLY A 83 16.36 12.66 42.34
CA GLY A 83 15.02 12.12 42.22
C GLY A 83 14.76 10.96 43.16
N ALA A 84 13.49 10.76 43.47
CA ALA A 84 13.01 9.67 44.31
C ALA A 84 12.10 8.73 43.52
N SER A 85 12.05 7.46 43.93
CA SER A 85 11.11 6.49 43.38
C SER A 85 10.03 6.21 44.39
N ILE A 86 8.78 6.27 43.95
CA ILE A 86 7.62 5.90 44.75
C ILE A 86 7.31 4.44 44.47
N LYS A 87 7.11 3.64 45.53
CA LYS A 87 6.78 2.22 45.45
C LYS A 87 5.32 1.98 45.82
N ALA A 88 4.73 0.96 45.22
CA ALA A 88 3.36 0.56 45.51
C ALA A 88 3.22 0.03 46.94
N THR A 89 2.22 0.55 47.65
CA THR A 89 1.83 0.10 49.00
C THR A 89 0.59 -0.80 48.97
N LYS A 90 -0.08 -0.89 47.83
CA LYS A 90 -1.16 -1.83 47.53
C LYS A 90 -0.92 -2.42 46.15
N GLU A 91 -1.42 -3.63 45.93
CA GLU A 91 -1.49 -4.22 44.60
C GLU A 91 -2.80 -3.86 43.89
N GLY A 92 -2.77 -3.88 42.57
CA GLY A 92 -3.94 -3.66 41.72
C GLY A 92 -3.59 -3.03 40.38
N VAL A 93 -4.61 -2.54 39.69
CA VAL A 93 -4.52 -1.93 38.36
C VAL A 93 -4.13 -0.46 38.48
N LEU A 94 -3.01 -0.07 37.87
CA LEU A 94 -2.46 1.29 37.94
C LEU A 94 -3.22 2.26 37.02
N GLU A 95 -3.72 3.38 37.56
CA GLU A 95 -4.20 4.54 36.78
C GLU A 95 -3.18 5.68 36.87
N TRP A 96 -2.76 6.18 35.71
CA TRP A 96 -1.95 7.38 35.57
C TRP A 96 -2.81 8.65 35.77
N ILE A 97 -2.27 9.63 36.49
CA ILE A 97 -2.96 10.90 36.77
C ILE A 97 -2.11 12.11 36.35
N PHE A 98 -0.80 12.03 36.54
CA PHE A 98 0.12 13.13 36.30
C PHE A 98 0.85 13.02 34.97
N LYS A 99 1.15 14.17 34.35
CA LYS A 99 2.00 14.22 33.16
C LYS A 99 3.42 14.62 33.55
N ARG A 100 4.35 14.25 32.68
CA ARG A 100 5.78 14.57 32.83
C ARG A 100 6.00 16.07 33.01
N ASP A 101 6.91 16.40 33.92
CA ASP A 101 7.35 17.74 34.30
C ASP A 101 6.27 18.63 34.96
N GLU A 102 5.11 18.08 35.33
CA GLU A 102 4.13 18.79 36.16
C GLU A 102 4.65 18.99 37.60
N LEU A 103 4.43 20.20 38.13
CA LEU A 103 4.82 20.58 39.49
C LEU A 103 3.93 19.86 40.52
N LEU A 104 4.56 19.21 41.49
CA LEU A 104 3.91 18.50 42.58
C LEU A 104 3.74 19.39 43.80
N LYS A 105 2.52 19.42 44.33
CA LYS A 105 2.14 20.07 45.58
C LYS A 105 1.63 19.02 46.57
N SER A 106 1.84 19.26 47.86
CA SER A 106 1.30 18.37 48.91
C SER A 106 -0.21 18.20 48.71
N GLY A 107 -0.70 16.97 48.79
CA GLY A 107 -2.10 16.62 48.51
C GLY A 107 -2.40 16.21 47.06
N ASN A 108 -1.43 16.33 46.15
CA ASN A 108 -1.60 15.84 44.78
C ASN A 108 -1.67 14.31 44.74
N ILE A 109 -2.65 13.75 44.03
CA ILE A 109 -2.78 12.29 43.84
C ILE A 109 -2.00 11.90 42.59
N LEU A 110 -0.86 11.24 42.76
CA LEU A 110 0.05 10.86 41.68
C LEU A 110 -0.45 9.68 40.85
N TYR A 111 -1.20 8.78 41.47
CA TYR A 111 -1.74 7.58 40.85
C TYR A 111 -2.94 7.07 41.64
N LYS A 112 -3.77 6.24 41.01
CA LYS A 112 -4.76 5.40 41.71
C LYS A 112 -4.44 3.94 41.45
N ILE A 113 -4.90 3.09 42.36
CA ILE A 113 -4.84 1.63 42.23
C ILE A 113 -6.25 1.11 42.35
N HIS A 114 -6.69 0.38 41.34
CA HIS A 114 -8.04 -0.18 41.25
C HIS A 114 -8.02 -1.69 41.44
N GLN A 115 -9.16 -2.25 41.83
CA GLN A 115 -9.40 -3.68 41.69
C GLN A 115 -9.57 -4.05 40.21
N THR A 116 -9.26 -5.29 39.86
CA THR A 116 -9.53 -5.88 38.54
C THR A 116 -10.99 -5.64 38.12
N GLY A 117 -11.20 -5.27 36.87
CA GLY A 117 -12.50 -5.00 36.26
C GLY A 117 -13.06 -3.59 36.50
N VAL A 118 -12.43 -2.77 37.35
CA VAL A 118 -12.97 -1.44 37.72
C VAL A 118 -12.44 -0.34 36.80
N TYR A 119 -11.18 -0.43 36.37
CA TYR A 119 -10.54 0.63 35.59
C TYR A 119 -10.73 0.40 34.08
N LYS A 120 -11.33 1.37 33.39
CA LYS A 120 -11.67 1.26 31.96
C LYS A 120 -10.47 0.99 31.04
N ASN A 121 -9.25 1.39 31.42
CA ASN A 121 -8.04 1.19 30.61
C ASN A 121 -7.21 0.00 31.11
N GLU A 122 -7.75 -0.85 31.98
CA GLU A 122 -7.06 -2.05 32.45
C GLU A 122 -6.51 -2.88 31.29
N ASN A 123 -5.25 -3.28 31.39
CA ASN A 123 -4.60 -4.17 30.46
C ASN A 123 -4.68 -5.61 30.97
N SER A 124 -5.75 -6.31 30.60
CA SER A 124 -6.02 -7.68 31.04
C SER A 124 -6.32 -8.57 29.84
N LYS A 125 -5.96 -9.86 29.94
CA LYS A 125 -6.22 -10.85 28.88
C LYS A 125 -7.73 -11.03 28.62
N GLU A 126 -8.53 -10.85 29.66
CA GLU A 126 -9.99 -10.96 29.64
C GLU A 126 -10.66 -9.79 28.90
N ASN A 127 -9.95 -8.66 28.76
CA ASN A 127 -10.49 -7.51 28.05
C ASN A 127 -10.48 -7.73 26.54
N SER A 128 -11.34 -7.01 25.82
CA SER A 128 -11.42 -7.07 24.36
C SER A 128 -10.13 -6.66 23.66
N GLU A 129 -9.28 -5.90 24.35
CA GLU A 129 -7.96 -5.45 23.91
C GLU A 129 -6.92 -5.83 24.99
N PHE A 130 -5.77 -6.35 24.54
CA PHE A 130 -4.59 -6.57 25.38
C PHE A 130 -3.34 -5.97 24.72
N LYS A 131 -2.56 -5.22 25.47
CA LYS A 131 -1.34 -4.54 25.03
C LYS A 131 -0.11 -5.29 25.55
N SER A 132 0.74 -5.76 24.66
CA SER A 132 2.00 -6.41 25.06
C SER A 132 3.14 -5.38 25.06
N TYR A 133 3.75 -5.19 26.22
CA TYR A 133 4.88 -4.29 26.42
C TYR A 133 6.17 -5.07 26.62
N PHE A 134 7.27 -4.60 26.02
CA PHE A 134 8.58 -5.19 26.22
C PHE A 134 9.08 -4.95 27.65
N ALA A 135 9.04 -5.98 28.49
CA ALA A 135 9.29 -5.87 29.93
C ALA A 135 10.76 -6.06 30.35
N GLU A 136 11.65 -6.52 29.44
CA GLU A 136 13.02 -6.82 29.85
C GLU A 136 13.80 -5.59 30.32
N SER A 137 14.59 -5.80 31.37
CA SER A 137 15.46 -4.77 31.95
C SER A 137 16.81 -4.67 31.25
N LYS A 138 17.21 -5.70 30.48
CA LYS A 138 18.45 -5.73 29.72
C LYS A 138 18.24 -5.05 28.37
N LEU A 139 19.32 -4.47 27.83
CA LEU A 139 19.31 -3.96 26.47
C LEU A 139 19.16 -5.15 25.51
N SER A 140 18.10 -5.13 24.71
CA SER A 140 17.74 -6.21 23.80
C SER A 140 17.47 -5.65 22.41
N SER A 141 17.82 -6.41 21.37
CA SER A 141 17.62 -6.04 19.96
C SER A 141 16.53 -6.91 19.33
N PHE A 142 15.60 -6.27 18.64
CA PHE A 142 14.57 -6.95 17.87
C PHE A 142 15.16 -7.61 16.62
N LYS A 143 14.81 -8.87 16.37
CA LYS A 143 15.26 -9.61 15.18
C LYS A 143 14.20 -9.55 14.08
N LYS A 144 13.02 -10.12 14.33
CA LYS A 144 11.91 -10.20 13.36
C LYS A 144 10.58 -10.50 14.04
N TRP A 145 9.51 -10.17 13.34
CA TRP A 145 8.16 -10.69 13.61
C TRP A 145 8.06 -12.11 13.05
N LEU A 146 7.36 -12.98 13.78
CA LEU A 146 7.05 -14.35 13.38
C LEU A 146 5.62 -14.49 12.84
N VAL A 147 4.79 -13.48 13.09
CA VAL A 147 3.42 -13.36 12.60
C VAL A 147 3.27 -12.12 11.74
N ALA A 148 2.25 -12.15 10.87
CA ALA A 148 1.88 -11.01 10.05
C ALA A 148 0.92 -10.07 10.80
N ASP A 149 0.99 -8.77 10.48
CA ASP A 149 0.05 -7.79 11.00
C ASP A 149 -1.38 -8.10 10.53
N GLY A 150 -2.33 -8.13 11.44
CA GLY A 150 -3.72 -8.50 11.20
C GLY A 150 -4.01 -10.01 11.21
N SER A 151 -3.03 -10.85 11.50
CA SER A 151 -3.26 -12.30 11.64
C SER A 151 -4.04 -12.62 12.92
N LEU A 152 -4.89 -13.64 12.84
CA LEU A 152 -5.48 -14.28 14.01
C LEU A 152 -4.41 -15.18 14.66
N VAL A 153 -4.01 -14.85 15.89
CA VAL A 153 -3.04 -15.62 16.69
C VAL A 153 -3.75 -16.37 17.81
N LYS A 154 -3.19 -17.51 18.22
CA LYS A 154 -3.61 -18.27 19.40
C LYS A 154 -2.77 -17.86 20.61
N GLU A 155 -3.27 -18.08 21.82
CA GLU A 155 -2.47 -17.97 23.04
C GLU A 155 -1.25 -18.91 23.00
N ASN A 156 -0.10 -18.45 23.48
CA ASN A 156 1.18 -19.14 23.48
C ASN A 156 1.82 -19.36 22.08
N GLU A 157 1.28 -18.72 21.04
CA GLU A 157 1.86 -18.69 19.69
C GLU A 157 3.09 -17.78 19.66
N ASP A 158 4.09 -18.13 18.87
CA ASP A 158 5.34 -17.38 18.76
C ASP A 158 5.13 -16.09 17.95
N ILE A 159 5.41 -14.92 18.54
CA ILE A 159 5.08 -13.61 17.95
C ILE A 159 6.30 -12.88 17.40
N TYR A 160 7.40 -12.83 18.17
CA TYR A 160 8.62 -12.17 17.72
C TYR A 160 9.87 -12.76 18.34
N GLU A 161 10.99 -12.58 17.64
CA GLU A 161 12.33 -12.93 18.10
C GLU A 161 13.09 -11.67 18.54
N TYR A 162 13.81 -11.79 19.65
CA TYR A 162 14.74 -10.78 20.12
C TYR A 162 16.00 -11.44 20.70
N SER A 163 17.08 -10.69 20.82
CA SER A 163 18.30 -11.17 21.48
C SER A 163 18.97 -10.06 22.28
N GLY A 164 20.11 -10.36 22.92
CA GLY A 164 20.91 -9.33 23.60
C GLY A 164 21.31 -8.20 22.65
N SER A 165 21.41 -6.98 23.18
CA SER A 165 21.65 -5.78 22.36
C SER A 165 22.89 -5.90 21.48
N ILE A 166 22.71 -5.60 20.19
CA ILE A 166 23.78 -5.55 19.19
C ILE A 166 24.84 -4.53 19.61
N LEU A 167 24.42 -3.37 20.15
CA LEU A 167 25.35 -2.32 20.59
C LEU A 167 26.13 -2.75 21.84
N ALA A 168 25.48 -3.36 22.81
CA ALA A 168 26.14 -3.91 23.99
C ALA A 168 27.14 -5.01 23.60
N ASN A 169 26.72 -5.90 22.69
CA ASN A 169 27.54 -6.98 22.15
C ASN A 169 28.76 -6.47 21.38
N ALA A 170 28.59 -5.47 20.51
CA ALA A 170 29.70 -4.84 19.79
C ALA A 170 30.73 -4.22 20.75
N ARG A 171 30.28 -3.62 21.86
CA ARG A 171 31.16 -3.08 22.89
C ARG A 171 31.91 -4.19 23.64
N LEU A 172 31.24 -5.29 23.96
CA LEU A 172 31.84 -6.45 24.63
C LEU A 172 32.90 -7.13 23.75
N VAL A 173 32.67 -7.25 22.45
CA VAL A 173 33.67 -7.78 21.49
C VAL A 173 34.91 -6.91 21.44
N ARG A 174 34.75 -5.58 21.43
CA ARG A 174 35.91 -4.65 21.50
C ARG A 174 36.72 -4.82 22.79
N LEU A 175 36.11 -5.37 23.85
CA LEU A 175 36.77 -5.66 25.12
C LEU A 175 37.27 -7.12 25.21
N GLY A 176 37.22 -7.89 24.13
CA GLY A 176 37.70 -9.27 24.07
C GLY A 176 36.76 -10.32 24.68
N ALA A 177 35.51 -9.95 25.01
CA ALA A 177 34.54 -10.89 25.56
C ALA A 177 33.88 -11.74 24.46
N LYS A 178 33.65 -13.03 24.74
CA LYS A 178 32.80 -13.89 23.91
C LYS A 178 31.34 -13.50 24.11
N ILE A 179 30.65 -13.16 23.02
CA ILE A 179 29.19 -12.92 23.06
C ILE A 179 28.47 -14.26 23.01
N ASN A 180 27.45 -14.43 23.86
CA ASN A 180 26.43 -15.44 23.67
C ASN A 180 25.17 -14.75 23.12
N ASP A 181 24.95 -14.82 21.80
CA ASP A 181 23.77 -14.23 21.14
C ASP A 181 22.61 -15.24 21.17
N SER A 182 22.12 -15.55 22.37
CA SER A 182 20.96 -16.44 22.51
C SER A 182 19.70 -15.69 22.07
N THR A 183 19.08 -16.15 20.99
CA THR A 183 17.75 -15.68 20.56
C THR A 183 16.69 -16.17 21.54
N THR A 184 15.80 -15.26 21.94
CA THR A 184 14.62 -15.54 22.74
C THR A 184 13.38 -15.30 21.89
N ILE A 185 12.37 -16.15 22.06
CA ILE A 185 11.08 -16.07 21.37
C ILE A 185 10.03 -15.59 22.36
N HIS A 186 9.35 -14.50 22.04
CA HIS A 186 8.20 -14.03 22.79
C HIS A 186 6.93 -14.72 22.29
N LYS A 187 6.08 -15.15 23.22
CA LYS A 187 4.81 -15.82 22.95
C LYS A 187 3.62 -14.91 23.26
N SER A 188 2.54 -15.05 22.52
CA SER A 188 1.29 -14.30 22.75
C SER A 188 0.68 -14.59 24.11
N GLU A 189 0.18 -13.54 24.74
CA GLU A 189 -0.49 -13.64 26.03
C GLU A 189 -1.97 -14.05 25.89
N LYS A 190 -2.59 -13.83 24.73
CA LYS A 190 -3.97 -14.25 24.45
C LYS A 190 -4.19 -14.56 22.97
N SER A 191 -5.33 -15.19 22.66
CA SER A 191 -5.79 -15.35 21.28
C SER A 191 -6.49 -14.08 20.77
N GLY A 192 -6.41 -13.81 19.46
CA GLY A 192 -7.10 -12.70 18.81
C GLY A 192 -6.35 -12.16 17.59
N TYR A 193 -6.84 -11.06 17.01
CA TYR A 193 -6.20 -10.36 15.90
C TYR A 193 -5.05 -9.50 16.41
N ILE A 194 -3.85 -9.70 15.83
CA ILE A 194 -2.65 -8.99 16.26
C ILE A 194 -2.41 -7.71 15.44
N ASP A 195 -2.15 -6.62 16.13
CA ASP A 195 -1.77 -5.32 15.59
C ASP A 195 -0.36 -4.96 16.03
N LEU A 196 0.58 -4.93 15.08
CA LEU A 196 1.99 -4.71 15.32
C LEU A 196 2.30 -3.20 15.40
N TYR A 197 2.88 -2.76 16.52
CA TYR A 197 3.22 -1.36 16.79
C TYR A 197 4.72 -1.07 16.68
N PHE A 198 5.57 -2.02 17.07
CA PHE A 198 7.01 -1.79 17.07
C PHE A 198 7.61 -1.84 15.66
N LYS A 199 8.37 -0.80 15.31
CA LYS A 199 9.18 -0.75 14.09
C LYS A 199 10.64 -0.98 14.46
N LYS A 200 11.35 -1.75 13.62
CA LYS A 200 12.74 -2.15 13.86
C LYS A 200 13.64 -0.95 14.19
N THR A 201 14.22 -0.98 15.39
CA THR A 201 15.29 -0.08 15.86
C THR A 201 16.51 -0.90 16.30
N LEU A 202 17.62 -0.24 16.64
CA LEU A 202 18.84 -0.91 17.11
C LEU A 202 18.61 -1.67 18.44
N ASP A 203 17.88 -1.05 19.37
CA ASP A 203 17.49 -1.63 20.66
C ASP A 203 15.98 -1.43 20.88
N ILE A 204 15.35 -2.35 21.61
CA ILE A 204 13.95 -2.27 22.06
C ILE A 204 13.93 -1.49 23.40
N PRO A 205 13.27 -0.33 23.48
CA PRO A 205 13.13 0.39 24.74
C PRO A 205 12.36 -0.43 25.78
N LYS A 206 12.68 -0.23 27.07
CA LYS A 206 11.87 -0.79 28.17
C LYS A 206 10.46 -0.20 28.11
N ASN A 207 9.45 -1.04 28.36
CA ASN A 207 8.01 -0.69 28.29
C ASN A 207 7.59 -0.22 26.89
N GLN A 208 8.33 -0.61 25.84
CA GLN A 208 7.92 -0.36 24.47
C GLN A 208 6.68 -1.19 24.15
N LEU A 209 5.62 -0.54 23.66
CA LEU A 209 4.46 -1.25 23.11
C LEU A 209 4.92 -2.03 21.86
N MET A 210 4.84 -3.36 21.94
CA MET A 210 5.25 -4.25 20.87
C MET A 210 4.09 -4.50 19.92
N TYR A 211 2.98 -5.00 20.48
CA TYR A 211 1.76 -5.31 19.74
C TYR A 211 0.54 -5.18 20.64
N VAL A 212 -0.62 -5.20 20.00
CA VAL A 212 -1.94 -5.24 20.64
C VAL A 212 -2.70 -6.43 20.08
N ILE A 213 -3.37 -7.21 20.93
CA ILE A 213 -4.27 -8.28 20.51
C ILE A 213 -5.71 -7.85 20.79
N ARG A 214 -6.57 -7.93 19.78
CA ARG A 214 -7.99 -7.60 19.88
C ARG A 214 -8.86 -8.80 19.54
N ASN A 215 -10.06 -8.84 20.10
CA ASN A 215 -11.05 -9.87 19.74
C ASN A 215 -11.57 -9.68 18.30
N ASP A 216 -11.49 -8.45 17.78
CA ASP A 216 -11.95 -8.05 16.45
C ASP A 216 -10.92 -7.10 15.79
N ASP A 217 -10.82 -7.15 14.46
CA ASP A 217 -9.78 -6.43 13.69
C ASP A 217 -10.24 -5.07 13.15
N ASN A 218 -11.51 -4.68 13.31
CA ASN A 218 -12.06 -3.49 12.67
C ASN A 218 -11.35 -2.20 13.09
N GLU A 219 -10.93 -2.09 14.35
CA GLU A 219 -10.19 -0.92 14.84
C GLU A 219 -8.85 -0.75 14.10
N ARG A 220 -8.09 -1.85 13.95
CA ARG A 220 -6.82 -1.84 13.21
C ARG A 220 -7.06 -1.48 11.75
N ILE A 221 -8.05 -2.12 11.12
CA ILE A 221 -8.42 -1.91 9.72
C ILE A 221 -8.77 -0.45 9.47
N ASN A 222 -9.68 0.13 10.27
CA ASN A 222 -10.12 1.52 10.12
C ASN A 222 -9.01 2.53 10.41
N ARG A 223 -8.11 2.21 11.35
CA ARG A 223 -6.97 3.07 11.68
C ARG A 223 -5.87 3.04 10.62
N LYS A 224 -5.59 1.88 10.02
CA LYS A 224 -4.46 1.69 9.08
C LYS A 224 -4.85 1.95 7.63
N PHE A 225 -6.03 1.51 7.21
CA PHE A 225 -6.44 1.49 5.82
C PHE A 225 -7.50 2.56 5.56
N ILE A 226 -7.03 3.80 5.45
CA ILE A 226 -7.89 4.97 5.29
C ILE A 226 -8.10 5.24 3.81
N ASN A 227 -9.37 5.37 3.40
CA ASN A 227 -9.75 5.84 2.08
C ASN A 227 -10.31 7.26 2.21
N GLU A 228 -9.82 8.17 1.38
CA GLU A 228 -10.23 9.58 1.39
C GLU A 228 -10.66 9.99 -0.02
N PRO A 229 -11.97 10.16 -0.27
CA PRO A 229 -12.46 10.51 -1.59
C PRO A 229 -12.16 11.97 -1.94
N ASN A 230 -12.11 12.23 -3.24
CA ASN A 230 -12.10 13.55 -3.85
C ASN A 230 -13.36 13.69 -4.69
N ILE A 231 -14.36 14.39 -4.14
CA ILE A 231 -15.65 14.60 -4.79
C ILE A 231 -15.60 15.97 -5.48
N ILE A 232 -15.85 15.98 -6.78
CA ILE A 232 -15.87 17.19 -7.61
C ILE A 232 -17.28 17.31 -8.18
N ILE A 233 -17.94 18.43 -7.92
CA ILE A 233 -19.26 18.74 -8.45
C ILE A 233 -19.07 19.82 -9.53
N ASP A 234 -19.45 19.51 -10.75
CA ASP A 234 -19.50 20.48 -11.84
C ASP A 234 -20.87 21.17 -11.81
N GLU A 235 -20.89 22.43 -11.37
CA GLU A 235 -22.11 23.24 -11.26
C GLU A 235 -22.75 23.55 -12.63
N PHE A 236 -22.01 23.46 -13.74
CA PHE A 236 -22.55 23.72 -15.08
C PHE A 236 -23.32 22.53 -15.64
N SER A 237 -22.76 21.32 -15.48
CA SER A 237 -23.40 20.08 -15.97
C SER A 237 -24.24 19.40 -14.89
N ASN A 238 -24.15 19.86 -13.64
CA ASN A 238 -24.65 19.18 -12.45
C ASN A 238 -24.16 17.72 -12.36
N SER A 239 -22.96 17.46 -12.88
CA SER A 239 -22.33 16.13 -12.83
C SER A 239 -21.40 16.04 -11.63
N THR A 240 -21.38 14.86 -11.02
CA THR A 240 -20.49 14.55 -9.89
C THR A 240 -19.42 13.58 -10.35
N ILE A 241 -18.17 13.90 -10.05
CA ILE A 241 -17.01 13.03 -10.25
C ILE A 241 -16.50 12.61 -8.88
N ILE A 242 -16.35 11.31 -8.67
CA ILE A 242 -15.74 10.75 -7.46
C ILE A 242 -14.42 10.09 -7.85
N LYS A 243 -13.33 10.65 -7.32
CA LYS A 243 -11.97 10.10 -7.37
C LYS A 243 -11.45 9.93 -5.94
N TRP A 244 -10.16 9.63 -5.78
CA TRP A 244 -9.55 9.43 -4.47
C TRP A 244 -8.31 10.28 -4.26
N LYS A 245 -8.19 10.90 -3.08
CA LYS A 245 -6.94 11.52 -2.63
C LYS A 245 -5.97 10.47 -2.10
N ARG A 246 -6.49 9.46 -1.41
CA ARG A 246 -5.75 8.27 -0.96
C ARG A 246 -6.67 7.07 -0.80
N VAL A 247 -6.12 5.88 -1.02
CA VAL A 247 -6.77 4.60 -0.85
C VAL A 247 -5.85 3.66 -0.07
N SER A 248 -6.27 3.28 1.13
CA SER A 248 -5.65 2.30 2.01
C SER A 248 -4.15 2.52 2.26
N SER A 249 -3.70 3.77 2.18
CA SER A 249 -2.28 4.16 2.29
C SER A 249 -2.13 5.36 3.22
N LYS A 250 -0.93 5.48 3.81
CA LYS A 250 -0.50 6.70 4.52
C LYS A 250 -0.12 7.82 3.58
N PHE A 251 0.13 7.50 2.31
CA PHE A 251 0.51 8.43 1.26
C PHE A 251 -0.69 8.71 0.35
N PRO A 252 -0.66 9.83 -0.40
CA PRO A 252 -1.70 10.17 -1.37
C PRO A 252 -1.63 9.26 -2.62
N ILE A 253 -2.04 8.00 -2.47
CA ILE A 253 -2.09 6.99 -3.53
C ILE A 253 -3.55 6.77 -3.91
N GLU A 254 -3.94 7.04 -5.16
CA GLU A 254 -5.34 7.10 -5.59
C GLU A 254 -6.02 5.73 -5.80
N GLY A 255 -5.37 4.62 -5.40
CA GLY A 255 -5.91 3.27 -5.59
C GLY A 255 -5.14 2.17 -4.86
N ILE A 256 -5.64 0.95 -5.01
CA ILE A 256 -4.99 -0.26 -4.47
C ILE A 256 -3.80 -0.62 -5.34
N THR A 257 -2.65 -0.81 -4.70
CA THR A 257 -1.36 -1.10 -5.34
C THR A 257 -0.91 -2.52 -4.98
N THR A 258 -0.63 -3.34 -5.98
CA THR A 258 -0.11 -4.69 -5.82
C THR A 258 1.05 -4.92 -6.80
N LYS A 259 1.80 -6.00 -6.62
CA LYS A 259 2.93 -6.35 -7.49
C LYS A 259 2.69 -7.66 -8.23
N SER A 260 3.37 -7.79 -9.38
CA SER A 260 3.53 -9.07 -10.06
C SER A 260 4.32 -10.04 -9.20
N ASP A 261 4.17 -11.34 -9.47
CA ASP A 261 4.84 -12.41 -8.71
C ASP A 261 6.37 -12.31 -8.79
N ASP A 262 6.90 -11.81 -9.93
CA ASP A 262 8.32 -11.55 -10.14
C ASP A 262 8.77 -10.17 -9.63
N SER A 263 7.87 -9.39 -9.00
CA SER A 263 8.10 -8.02 -8.51
C SER A 263 8.55 -7.01 -9.58
N SER A 264 8.45 -7.35 -10.87
CA SER A 264 8.87 -6.48 -11.99
C SER A 264 7.86 -5.40 -12.34
N THR A 265 6.58 -5.64 -12.03
CA THR A 265 5.45 -4.80 -12.42
C THR A 265 4.64 -4.41 -11.18
N THR A 266 4.42 -3.11 -11.02
CA THR A 266 3.47 -2.54 -10.06
C THR A 266 2.14 -2.31 -10.78
N PHE A 267 1.07 -2.85 -10.22
CA PHE A 267 -0.28 -2.71 -10.74
C PHE A 267 -1.13 -1.95 -9.74
N LEU A 268 -1.70 -0.83 -10.18
CA LEU A 268 -2.58 0.00 -9.37
C LEU A 268 -3.95 0.08 -10.02
N PHE A 269 -5.01 -0.15 -9.25
CA PHE A 269 -6.39 0.03 -9.70
C PHE A 269 -7.24 0.80 -8.69
N SER A 270 -8.27 1.48 -9.16
CA SER A 270 -9.20 2.27 -8.34
C SER A 270 -10.63 2.16 -8.87
N PHE A 271 -11.63 2.39 -8.00
CA PHE A 271 -13.04 2.51 -8.38
C PHE A 271 -13.41 3.98 -8.36
N ASN A 272 -13.87 4.53 -9.48
CA ASN A 272 -14.20 5.95 -9.62
C ASN A 272 -15.59 6.09 -10.24
N TYR A 273 -16.29 7.16 -9.89
CA TYR A 273 -17.53 7.55 -10.56
C TYR A 273 -17.20 8.71 -11.51
N ILE A 274 -17.26 8.46 -12.81
CA ILE A 274 -16.84 9.42 -13.85
C ILE A 274 -17.82 9.29 -15.02
N ASP A 275 -18.20 10.42 -15.65
CA ASP A 275 -19.10 10.45 -16.79
C ASP A 275 -20.44 9.73 -16.52
N ASN A 276 -20.98 9.92 -15.31
CA ASN A 276 -22.19 9.28 -14.78
C ASN A 276 -22.16 7.75 -14.74
N ASN A 277 -20.98 7.13 -14.69
CA ASN A 277 -20.82 5.68 -14.65
C ASN A 277 -19.80 5.24 -13.58
N ASP A 278 -20.01 4.04 -13.06
CA ASP A 278 -19.00 3.33 -12.27
C ASP A 278 -17.87 2.84 -13.19
N GLN A 279 -16.65 3.22 -12.85
CA GLN A 279 -15.46 2.87 -13.61
C GLN A 279 -14.40 2.23 -12.71
N ILE A 280 -13.78 1.18 -13.20
CA ILE A 280 -12.48 0.73 -12.71
C ILE A 280 -11.38 1.43 -13.52
N VAL A 281 -10.40 2.00 -12.85
CA VAL A 281 -9.27 2.70 -13.49
C VAL A 281 -7.98 1.98 -13.18
N PHE A 282 -7.26 1.57 -14.22
CA PHE A 282 -5.97 0.89 -14.16
C PHE A 282 -4.84 1.87 -14.44
N HIS A 283 -3.81 1.87 -13.60
CA HIS A 283 -2.63 2.68 -13.77
C HIS A 283 -1.41 1.78 -14.00
N PHE A 284 -0.65 2.09 -15.05
CA PHE A 284 0.59 1.39 -15.39
C PHE A 284 1.75 2.38 -15.46
N ASP A 285 2.92 1.95 -14.99
CA ASP A 285 4.19 2.64 -15.24
C ASP A 285 4.70 2.23 -16.64
N PRO A 286 4.77 3.16 -17.62
CA PRO A 286 5.24 2.87 -18.97
C PRO A 286 6.68 2.39 -19.04
N LYS A 287 7.48 2.54 -17.97
CA LYS A 287 8.83 1.98 -17.89
C LYS A 287 8.82 0.48 -17.59
N GLN A 288 7.77 -0.02 -16.96
CA GLN A 288 7.61 -1.43 -16.57
C GLN A 288 6.78 -2.19 -17.60
N ILE A 289 5.65 -1.60 -18.03
CA ILE A 289 4.68 -2.23 -18.93
C ILE A 289 3.94 -1.17 -19.74
N LYS A 290 3.66 -1.47 -21.01
CA LYS A 290 2.86 -0.62 -21.90
C LYS A 290 1.76 -1.46 -22.57
N PRO A 291 0.62 -1.68 -21.89
CA PRO A 291 -0.49 -2.39 -22.49
C PRO A 291 -0.95 -1.71 -23.79
N LYS A 292 -1.42 -2.48 -24.74
CA LYS A 292 -1.98 -2.00 -26.01
C LYS A 292 -3.49 -2.16 -26.00
N GLN A 293 -4.14 -1.57 -26.99
CA GLN A 293 -5.57 -1.79 -27.21
C GLN A 293 -5.86 -3.29 -27.34
N PHE A 294 -6.97 -3.74 -26.76
CA PHE A 294 -7.41 -5.14 -26.69
C PHE A 294 -6.61 -6.07 -25.77
N ASP A 295 -5.58 -5.57 -25.09
CA ASP A 295 -5.00 -6.29 -23.94
C ASP A 295 -6.04 -6.41 -22.82
N LYS A 296 -5.84 -7.38 -21.92
CA LYS A 296 -6.86 -7.75 -20.93
C LYS A 296 -6.32 -7.76 -19.52
N VAL A 297 -7.14 -7.28 -18.58
CA VAL A 297 -6.91 -7.38 -17.14
C VAL A 297 -7.95 -8.30 -16.55
N PHE A 298 -7.51 -9.26 -15.75
CA PHE A 298 -8.36 -10.24 -15.09
C PHE A 298 -8.20 -10.16 -13.58
N PHE A 299 -9.29 -10.39 -12.86
CA PHE A 299 -9.30 -10.61 -11.42
C PHE A 299 -9.92 -11.97 -11.14
N LEU A 300 -9.27 -12.77 -10.31
CA LEU A 300 -9.75 -14.07 -9.84
C LEU A 300 -10.04 -13.96 -8.34
N PHE A 301 -11.15 -14.56 -7.91
CA PHE A 301 -11.60 -14.59 -6.53
C PHE A 301 -11.50 -16.01 -5.96
N GLU A 302 -11.49 -16.14 -4.63
CA GLU A 302 -11.34 -17.45 -3.96
C GLU A 302 -12.55 -18.37 -4.17
N ASN A 303 -13.72 -17.82 -4.48
CA ASN A 303 -14.91 -18.58 -4.87
C ASN A 303 -14.83 -19.14 -6.31
N GLY A 304 -13.77 -18.84 -7.06
CA GLY A 304 -13.58 -19.26 -8.45
C GLY A 304 -14.14 -18.32 -9.50
N GLU A 305 -14.88 -17.28 -9.10
CA GLU A 305 -15.39 -16.26 -10.01
C GLU A 305 -14.24 -15.43 -10.62
N GLN A 306 -14.43 -14.98 -11.85
CA GLN A 306 -13.45 -14.22 -12.58
C GLN A 306 -14.08 -13.01 -13.27
N ILE A 307 -13.43 -11.85 -13.15
CA ILE A 307 -13.79 -10.64 -13.86
C ILE A 307 -12.76 -10.37 -14.96
N GLN A 308 -13.22 -9.92 -16.12
CA GLN A 308 -12.38 -9.51 -17.24
C GLN A 308 -12.68 -8.06 -17.66
N PHE A 309 -11.61 -7.30 -17.87
CA PHE A 309 -11.64 -5.98 -18.48
C PHE A 309 -10.75 -5.98 -19.72
N GLU A 310 -11.32 -5.64 -20.87
CA GLU A 310 -10.58 -5.42 -22.11
C GLU A 310 -10.23 -3.94 -22.25
N LEU A 311 -8.99 -3.63 -22.61
CA LEU A 311 -8.50 -2.27 -22.76
C LEU A 311 -8.92 -1.73 -24.14
N THR A 312 -10.19 -1.31 -24.27
CA THR A 312 -10.79 -0.92 -25.56
C THR A 312 -10.46 0.51 -25.99
N VAL A 313 -10.12 1.38 -25.04
CA VAL A 313 -9.84 2.81 -25.27
C VAL A 313 -8.34 3.09 -25.13
N ASN A 314 -7.84 4.05 -25.91
CA ASN A 314 -6.48 4.56 -25.76
C ASN A 314 -6.25 5.13 -24.35
N PRO A 315 -5.07 4.92 -23.75
CA PRO A 315 -4.81 5.40 -22.41
C PRO A 315 -4.72 6.92 -22.35
N SER A 316 -5.18 7.50 -21.24
CA SER A 316 -4.79 8.86 -20.86
C SER A 316 -3.39 8.85 -20.24
N SER A 317 -2.65 9.94 -20.44
CA SER A 317 -1.38 10.15 -19.75
C SER A 317 -1.61 11.07 -18.57
N SER A 318 -1.13 10.67 -17.39
CA SER A 318 -1.11 11.52 -16.21
C SER A 318 0.24 11.39 -15.50
N LYS A 319 0.35 11.97 -14.29
CA LYS A 319 1.57 11.92 -13.49
C LYS A 319 1.27 11.45 -12.08
N ASN A 320 2.14 10.61 -11.53
CA ASN A 320 2.06 10.21 -10.14
C ASN A 320 2.59 11.32 -9.20
N ILE A 321 2.52 11.07 -7.90
CA ILE A 321 3.01 11.98 -6.83
C ILE A 321 4.50 12.33 -6.93
N ARG A 322 5.30 11.51 -7.65
CA ARG A 322 6.72 11.74 -7.91
C ARG A 322 6.95 12.45 -9.24
N ASN A 323 5.89 12.98 -9.87
CA ASN A 323 5.92 13.63 -11.18
C ASN A 323 6.37 12.69 -12.32
N GLU A 324 6.26 11.37 -12.11
CA GLU A 324 6.58 10.36 -13.12
C GLU A 324 5.35 10.07 -13.99
N LYS A 325 5.57 9.87 -15.28
CA LYS A 325 4.52 9.57 -16.25
C LYS A 325 3.87 8.22 -15.93
N ILE A 326 2.54 8.20 -15.90
CA ILE A 326 1.72 6.99 -15.79
C ILE A 326 0.69 6.95 -16.93
N THR A 327 0.29 5.75 -17.33
CA THR A 327 -0.78 5.52 -18.31
C THR A 327 -2.01 4.97 -17.61
N GLU A 328 -3.14 5.60 -17.89
CA GLU A 328 -4.44 5.32 -17.30
C GLU A 328 -5.37 4.67 -18.31
N TYR A 329 -5.98 3.55 -17.93
CA TYR A 329 -7.05 2.91 -18.69
C TYR A 329 -8.30 2.86 -17.84
N LYS A 330 -9.46 3.09 -18.45
CA LYS A 330 -10.75 3.08 -17.78
C LYS A 330 -11.59 1.96 -18.36
N GLY A 331 -12.26 1.21 -17.50
CA GLY A 331 -13.26 0.23 -17.89
C GLY A 331 -14.54 0.44 -17.08
N LEU A 332 -15.70 0.23 -17.70
CA LEU A 332 -16.95 0.15 -16.95
C LEU A 332 -16.90 -1.04 -15.99
N ILE A 333 -17.40 -0.85 -14.78
CA ILE A 333 -17.55 -1.93 -13.80
C ILE A 333 -19.03 -2.06 -13.44
N THR A 334 -19.53 -3.29 -13.46
CA THR A 334 -20.93 -3.56 -13.13
C THR A 334 -21.14 -3.65 -11.63
N LYS A 335 -22.40 -3.54 -11.21
CA LYS A 335 -22.82 -3.77 -9.83
C LYS A 335 -22.36 -5.14 -9.31
N SER A 336 -22.60 -6.21 -10.07
CA SER A 336 -22.22 -7.57 -9.68
C SER A 336 -20.70 -7.74 -9.57
N GLU A 337 -19.93 -7.09 -10.45
CA GLU A 337 -18.47 -7.07 -10.38
C GLU A 337 -17.95 -6.29 -9.16
N LEU A 338 -18.56 -5.16 -8.81
CA LEU A 338 -18.26 -4.43 -7.57
C LEU A 338 -18.59 -5.26 -6.33
N GLU A 339 -19.73 -5.95 -6.33
CA GLU A 339 -20.16 -6.85 -5.26
C GLU A 339 -19.20 -8.05 -5.11
N LEU A 340 -18.58 -8.53 -6.19
CA LEU A 340 -17.52 -9.55 -6.08
C LEU A 340 -16.32 -9.02 -5.28
N PHE A 341 -15.89 -7.78 -5.52
CA PHE A 341 -14.80 -7.16 -4.77
C PHE A 341 -15.15 -6.91 -3.30
N SER A 342 -16.40 -6.58 -2.96
CA SER A 342 -16.81 -6.35 -1.57
C SER A 342 -17.04 -7.64 -0.78
N ASN A 343 -17.55 -8.69 -1.44
CA ASN A 343 -18.06 -9.88 -0.74
C ASN A 343 -17.09 -11.06 -0.73
N TYR A 344 -16.21 -11.18 -1.73
CA TYR A 344 -15.32 -12.33 -1.88
C TYR A 344 -13.85 -11.96 -1.75
N ASP A 345 -13.06 -12.91 -1.23
CA ASP A 345 -11.62 -12.72 -1.12
C ASP A 345 -10.96 -12.70 -2.49
N PHE A 346 -10.19 -11.64 -2.73
CA PHE A 346 -9.36 -11.51 -3.91
C PHE A 346 -8.24 -12.56 -3.90
N LYS A 347 -8.15 -13.36 -4.97
CA LYS A 347 -7.15 -14.41 -5.12
C LYS A 347 -5.93 -13.93 -5.89
N LYS A 348 -6.08 -13.40 -7.10
CA LYS A 348 -4.97 -12.86 -7.91
C LYS A 348 -5.48 -12.08 -9.11
N TRP A 349 -4.59 -11.32 -9.73
CA TRP A 349 -4.86 -10.68 -11.02
C TRP A 349 -3.95 -11.24 -12.11
N LYS A 350 -4.38 -11.06 -13.36
CA LYS A 350 -3.59 -11.37 -14.55
C LYS A 350 -3.69 -10.24 -15.57
N ILE A 351 -2.57 -9.84 -16.16
CA ILE A 351 -2.53 -8.97 -17.33
C ILE A 351 -2.11 -9.82 -18.53
N SER A 352 -2.94 -9.87 -19.56
CA SER A 352 -2.66 -10.56 -20.82
C SER A 352 -2.32 -9.53 -21.89
N LEU A 353 -1.05 -9.52 -22.30
CA LEU A 353 -0.52 -8.68 -23.38
C LEU A 353 -0.65 -9.48 -24.68
N VAL A 354 -1.81 -9.35 -25.33
CA VAL A 354 -2.23 -10.15 -26.48
C VAL A 354 -1.26 -9.97 -27.64
N SER A 355 -0.83 -8.74 -27.90
CA SER A 355 0.13 -8.46 -28.98
C SER A 355 1.49 -9.11 -28.75
N ASP A 356 1.88 -9.23 -27.47
CA ASP A 356 3.22 -9.67 -27.06
C ASP A 356 3.20 -11.16 -26.65
N LYS A 357 2.03 -11.82 -26.72
CA LYS A 357 1.78 -13.20 -26.26
C LYS A 357 2.36 -13.49 -24.88
N ARG A 358 2.25 -12.50 -23.98
CA ARG A 358 2.82 -12.56 -22.63
C ARG A 358 1.71 -12.40 -21.61
N GLU A 359 1.81 -13.15 -20.53
CA GLU A 359 0.96 -12.98 -19.36
C GLU A 359 1.80 -12.55 -18.16
N ILE A 360 1.22 -11.71 -17.30
CA ILE A 360 1.82 -11.27 -16.05
C ILE A 360 0.81 -11.58 -14.96
N LEU A 361 1.24 -12.33 -13.94
CA LEU A 361 0.46 -12.68 -12.77
C LEU A 361 0.91 -11.85 -11.58
N GLY A 362 -0.02 -11.56 -10.68
CA GLY A 362 0.28 -10.85 -9.44
C GLY A 362 -0.87 -10.80 -8.45
N GLY A 363 -0.65 -10.06 -7.37
CA GLY A 363 -1.63 -9.88 -6.30
C GLY A 363 -1.33 -10.68 -5.02
N GLU A 364 -0.17 -11.33 -4.93
CA GLU A 364 0.33 -11.98 -3.72
C GLU A 364 1.00 -11.02 -2.74
N SER A 365 1.57 -9.93 -3.26
CA SER A 365 2.28 -8.92 -2.46
C SER A 365 1.95 -7.50 -2.90
N SER A 366 2.21 -6.56 -2.00
CA SER A 366 2.04 -5.12 -2.23
C SER A 366 3.30 -4.35 -1.77
N GLY A 367 3.19 -3.03 -1.68
CA GLY A 367 4.20 -2.18 -1.04
C GLY A 367 4.15 -2.25 0.49
N ASP A 368 4.71 -1.23 1.14
CA ASP A 368 4.85 -1.19 2.61
C ASP A 368 3.52 -0.98 3.36
N ASP A 369 2.47 -0.52 2.69
CA ASP A 369 1.20 -0.12 3.34
C ASP A 369 0.35 -1.31 3.81
N TYR A 370 0.32 -2.42 3.05
CA TYR A 370 -0.46 -3.64 3.33
C TYR A 370 0.23 -4.88 2.75
N SER A 371 1.47 -5.12 3.17
CA SER A 371 2.43 -6.04 2.54
C SER A 371 2.03 -7.52 2.51
N THR A 372 0.98 -7.93 3.22
CA THR A 372 0.56 -9.33 3.36
C THR A 372 -0.66 -9.62 2.50
N LYS A 373 -0.79 -10.85 2.02
CA LYS A 373 -1.95 -11.28 1.22
C LYS A 373 -3.30 -11.01 1.90
N ASN A 374 -3.37 -11.32 3.20
CA ASN A 374 -4.57 -11.07 4.01
C ASN A 374 -4.91 -9.57 4.05
N ASN A 375 -3.91 -8.69 4.26
CA ASN A 375 -4.16 -7.25 4.24
C ASN A 375 -4.56 -6.76 2.84
N ILE A 376 -4.02 -7.33 1.75
CA ILE A 376 -4.47 -7.02 0.38
C ILE A 376 -5.97 -7.33 0.21
N GLN A 377 -6.42 -8.50 0.67
CA GLN A 377 -7.83 -8.88 0.62
C GLN A 377 -8.71 -7.94 1.43
N ILE A 378 -8.29 -7.61 2.66
CA ILE A 378 -8.97 -6.65 3.53
C ILE A 378 -9.11 -5.28 2.87
N VAL A 379 -8.03 -4.71 2.32
CA VAL A 379 -8.08 -3.36 1.74
C VAL A 379 -8.94 -3.32 0.48
N ILE A 380 -8.93 -4.36 -0.34
CA ILE A 380 -9.76 -4.45 -1.54
C ILE A 380 -11.25 -4.50 -1.14
N LYS A 381 -11.62 -5.38 -0.21
CA LYS A 381 -13.00 -5.51 0.29
C LYS A 381 -13.50 -4.22 0.92
N LYS A 382 -12.68 -3.64 1.82
CA LYS A 382 -12.99 -2.37 2.46
C LYS A 382 -13.19 -1.26 1.44
N PHE A 383 -12.28 -1.15 0.48
CA PHE A 383 -12.34 -0.12 -0.55
C PHE A 383 -13.57 -0.25 -1.46
N ALA A 384 -13.89 -1.46 -1.90
CA ALA A 384 -15.10 -1.71 -2.69
C ALA A 384 -16.38 -1.38 -1.90
N THR A 385 -16.45 -1.81 -0.63
CA THR A 385 -17.59 -1.53 0.25
C THR A 385 -17.79 -0.03 0.44
N GLU A 386 -16.72 0.69 0.80
CA GLU A 386 -16.78 2.14 1.00
C GLU A 386 -17.07 2.91 -0.29
N TYR A 387 -16.58 2.44 -1.44
CA TYR A 387 -16.95 3.01 -2.73
C TYR A 387 -18.44 2.86 -3.01
N ILE A 388 -18.99 1.65 -2.86
CA ILE A 388 -20.41 1.34 -3.07
C ILE A 388 -21.28 2.21 -2.15
N ASP A 389 -20.92 2.33 -0.88
CA ASP A 389 -21.64 3.18 0.06
C ASP A 389 -21.53 4.65 -0.34
N LEU A 390 -20.34 5.12 -0.72
CA LEU A 390 -20.11 6.51 -1.12
C LEU A 390 -20.97 6.92 -2.32
N VAL A 391 -21.00 6.13 -3.40
CA VAL A 391 -21.79 6.46 -4.59
C VAL A 391 -23.29 6.50 -4.29
N LYS A 392 -23.79 5.54 -3.51
CA LYS A 392 -25.22 5.50 -3.09
C LYS A 392 -25.65 6.72 -2.30
N HIS A 393 -24.76 7.26 -1.46
CA HIS A 393 -25.07 8.44 -0.63
C HIS A 393 -24.81 9.77 -1.35
N THR A 394 -23.90 9.80 -2.32
CA THR A 394 -23.42 11.05 -2.95
C THR A 394 -24.13 11.35 -4.26
N ILE A 395 -24.51 10.33 -5.03
CA ILE A 395 -25.08 10.49 -6.37
C ILE A 395 -26.62 10.44 -6.28
N PRO A 396 -27.33 11.54 -6.62
CA PRO A 396 -28.78 11.53 -6.70
C PRO A 396 -29.29 10.49 -7.70
N ASP A 397 -30.32 9.73 -7.33
CA ASP A 397 -30.96 8.70 -8.18
C ASP A 397 -29.98 7.69 -8.79
N TYR A 398 -28.87 7.40 -8.09
CA TYR A 398 -27.81 6.51 -8.53
C TYR A 398 -28.33 5.21 -9.18
N GLN A 399 -27.99 5.03 -10.46
CA GLN A 399 -28.26 3.81 -11.22
C GLN A 399 -26.93 3.12 -11.54
N PRO A 400 -26.60 2.00 -10.88
CA PRO A 400 -25.38 1.27 -11.18
C PRO A 400 -25.47 0.59 -12.55
N THR A 401 -24.31 0.32 -13.16
CA THR A 401 -24.25 -0.44 -14.40
C THR A 401 -24.60 -1.91 -14.13
N GLU A 402 -25.76 -2.39 -14.61
CA GLU A 402 -26.19 -3.79 -14.37
C GLU A 402 -25.54 -4.78 -15.36
N LEU A 403 -25.43 -4.37 -16.62
CA LEU A 403 -24.74 -5.13 -17.65
C LEU A 403 -23.77 -4.20 -18.36
N LYS A 404 -22.52 -4.66 -18.55
CA LYS A 404 -21.70 -4.10 -19.61
C LYS A 404 -22.51 -4.29 -20.87
N GLN A 405 -22.98 -3.20 -21.49
CA GLN A 405 -23.41 -3.31 -22.87
C GLN A 405 -22.21 -3.96 -23.55
N ASN A 406 -22.37 -5.20 -24.01
CA ASN A 406 -21.60 -5.61 -25.15
C ASN A 406 -21.98 -4.53 -26.14
N ASP A 407 -21.10 -3.55 -26.36
CA ASP A 407 -21.14 -2.77 -27.58
C ASP A 407 -21.33 -3.85 -28.63
N SER A 408 -22.57 -3.95 -29.11
CA SER A 408 -23.06 -5.02 -29.97
C SER A 408 -22.02 -5.09 -31.04
N ILE A 409 -21.12 -6.11 -30.98
CA ILE A 409 -19.77 -6.11 -31.56
C ILE A 409 -19.75 -4.96 -32.51
N LYS A 410 -19.30 -3.75 -32.08
CA LYS A 410 -19.25 -2.61 -33.00
C LYS A 410 -18.56 -3.23 -34.17
N GLU A 411 -19.35 -3.54 -35.24
CA GLU A 411 -18.96 -4.56 -36.21
C GLU A 411 -17.53 -4.21 -36.44
N VAL A 412 -16.58 -5.12 -36.15
CA VAL A 412 -15.18 -4.88 -36.52
C VAL A 412 -15.37 -4.25 -37.86
N LEU A 413 -15.08 -2.94 -37.98
CA LEU A 413 -15.22 -2.27 -39.25
C LEU A 413 -14.20 -3.07 -39.97
N THR A 414 -14.70 -4.06 -40.70
CA THR A 414 -13.95 -4.93 -41.54
C THR A 414 -13.55 -3.85 -42.49
N GLU A 415 -12.37 -3.29 -42.25
CA GLU A 415 -11.76 -2.35 -43.16
C GLU A 415 -11.47 -3.24 -44.34
N PHE A 416 -12.53 -3.48 -45.10
CA PHE A 416 -12.50 -4.20 -46.31
C PHE A 416 -11.53 -3.39 -47.14
N CYS A 417 -10.53 -4.09 -47.63
CA CYS A 417 -9.48 -3.47 -48.38
C CYS A 417 -9.52 -4.11 -49.74
N PHE A 418 -9.30 -3.29 -50.75
CA PHE A 418 -9.26 -3.75 -52.12
C PHE A 418 -7.82 -3.89 -52.55
N VAL A 419 -7.50 -4.93 -53.30
CA VAL A 419 -6.31 -4.94 -54.16
C VAL A 419 -6.77 -4.46 -55.53
N TYR A 420 -6.03 -3.53 -56.13
CA TYR A 420 -6.36 -2.96 -57.42
C TYR A 420 -5.19 -3.01 -58.40
N LEU A 421 -5.55 -2.99 -59.68
CA LEU A 421 -4.67 -2.77 -60.81
C LEU A 421 -5.12 -1.49 -61.53
N MET A 422 -4.24 -0.49 -61.62
CA MET A 422 -4.45 0.72 -62.41
C MET A 422 -3.45 0.77 -63.56
N HIS A 423 -3.79 1.47 -64.63
CA HIS A 423 -2.97 1.65 -65.84
C HIS A 423 -2.74 3.14 -66.10
N ASP A 424 -1.50 3.55 -66.33
CA ASP A 424 -1.16 4.89 -66.80
C ASP A 424 -1.05 4.87 -68.33
N THR A 425 -2.11 5.31 -69.00
CA THR A 425 -2.25 5.29 -70.47
C THR A 425 -1.19 6.13 -71.20
N ARG A 426 -0.44 6.98 -70.49
CA ARG A 426 0.64 7.80 -71.09
C ARG A 426 1.93 7.02 -71.34
N ASN A 427 2.28 6.11 -70.45
CA ASN A 427 3.56 5.38 -70.48
C ASN A 427 3.39 3.86 -70.49
N ASP A 428 2.15 3.39 -70.49
CA ASP A 428 1.78 1.98 -70.52
C ASP A 428 2.25 1.19 -69.28
N TYR A 429 2.42 1.88 -68.14
CA TYR A 429 2.79 1.24 -66.88
C TYR A 429 1.59 0.95 -66.00
N TYR A 430 1.72 -0.09 -65.18
CA TYR A 430 0.66 -0.58 -64.32
C TYR A 430 1.03 -0.42 -62.85
N LYS A 431 0.03 -0.12 -62.04
CA LYS A 431 0.16 0.03 -60.59
C LYS A 431 -0.65 -1.04 -59.87
N ILE A 432 0.02 -1.81 -59.03
CA ILE A 432 -0.61 -2.80 -58.14
C ILE A 432 -0.57 -2.24 -56.73
N GLY A 433 -1.72 -2.04 -56.10
CA GLY A 433 -1.77 -1.49 -54.75
C GLY A 433 -3.03 -1.85 -53.99
N ILE A 434 -3.11 -1.36 -52.75
CA ILE A 434 -4.28 -1.55 -51.89
C ILE A 434 -4.93 -0.24 -51.46
N SER A 435 -6.26 -0.25 -51.29
CA SER A 435 -7.02 0.91 -50.80
C SER A 435 -8.34 0.47 -50.17
N ASN A 436 -8.84 1.21 -49.19
CA ASN A 436 -10.19 1.03 -48.66
C ASN A 436 -11.25 1.59 -49.63
N ASN A 437 -10.85 2.48 -50.56
CA ASN A 437 -11.69 3.03 -51.63
C ASN A 437 -10.82 3.26 -52.90
N PRO A 438 -10.77 2.28 -53.83
CA PRO A 438 -9.97 2.38 -55.06
C PRO A 438 -10.37 3.54 -55.97
N GLU A 439 -11.66 3.85 -56.09
CA GLU A 439 -12.15 4.97 -56.93
C GLU A 439 -11.67 6.33 -56.40
N TYR A 440 -11.70 6.53 -55.07
CA TYR A 440 -11.14 7.74 -54.47
C TYR A 440 -9.62 7.82 -54.66
N ARG A 441 -8.94 6.67 -54.59
CA ARG A 441 -7.49 6.58 -54.83
C ARG A 441 -7.12 6.93 -56.27
N GLU A 442 -7.90 6.46 -57.24
CA GLU A 442 -7.77 6.80 -58.66
C GLU A 442 -7.88 8.32 -58.85
N LYS A 443 -8.96 8.95 -58.34
CA LYS A 443 -9.14 10.42 -58.42
C LYS A 443 -7.98 11.20 -57.81
N THR A 444 -7.44 10.71 -56.69
CA THR A 444 -6.27 11.33 -56.05
C THR A 444 -5.04 11.24 -56.95
N LEU A 445 -4.79 10.09 -57.58
CA LEU A 445 -3.67 9.92 -58.50
C LEU A 445 -3.87 10.71 -59.81
N GLN A 446 -5.10 10.80 -60.30
CA GLN A 446 -5.48 11.60 -61.47
C GLN A 446 -5.24 13.11 -61.27
N SER A 447 -5.28 13.59 -60.02
CA SER A 447 -4.94 14.98 -59.70
C SER A 447 -3.49 15.35 -60.04
N GLU A 448 -2.58 14.38 -59.98
CA GLU A 448 -1.18 14.53 -60.42
C GLU A 448 -0.98 14.07 -61.86
N LYS A 449 -1.67 12.99 -62.27
CA LYS A 449 -1.56 12.35 -63.58
C LYS A 449 -2.92 11.89 -64.11
N PRO A 450 -3.62 12.72 -64.91
CA PRO A 450 -4.98 12.42 -65.39
C PRO A 450 -5.12 11.16 -66.26
N THR A 451 -4.01 10.56 -66.69
CA THR A 451 -3.95 9.39 -67.59
C THR A 451 -4.06 8.05 -66.86
N ILE A 452 -4.22 8.05 -65.54
CA ILE A 452 -4.35 6.84 -64.73
C ILE A 452 -5.80 6.37 -64.71
N GLU A 453 -6.03 5.11 -65.08
CA GLU A 453 -7.35 4.47 -65.14
C GLU A 453 -7.39 3.18 -64.32
N MET A 454 -8.52 2.90 -63.68
CA MET A 454 -8.76 1.63 -62.98
C MET A 454 -9.02 0.47 -63.96
N ILE A 455 -8.23 -0.60 -63.89
CA ILE A 455 -8.42 -1.81 -64.70
C ILE A 455 -9.23 -2.87 -63.94
N ALA A 456 -8.83 -3.17 -62.71
CA ALA A 456 -9.48 -4.18 -61.88
C ALA A 456 -9.34 -3.85 -60.39
N SER A 457 -10.32 -4.28 -59.58
CA SER A 457 -10.18 -4.25 -58.12
C SER A 457 -11.00 -5.36 -57.46
N LYS A 458 -10.43 -5.99 -56.41
CA LYS A 458 -11.08 -7.07 -55.65
C LYS A 458 -11.21 -6.70 -54.18
N LYS A 459 -12.42 -6.84 -53.63
CA LYS A 459 -12.70 -6.59 -52.21
C LYS A 459 -12.27 -7.78 -51.36
N PHE A 460 -11.51 -7.52 -50.29
CA PHE A 460 -11.16 -8.50 -49.27
C PHE A 460 -11.79 -8.13 -47.92
N PRO A 461 -12.20 -9.11 -47.10
CA PRO A 461 -12.86 -8.84 -45.82
C PRO A 461 -11.92 -8.26 -44.76
N ILE A 462 -10.60 -8.44 -44.91
CA ILE A 462 -9.59 -8.00 -43.94
C ILE A 462 -8.39 -7.43 -44.70
N ARG A 463 -7.94 -6.23 -44.31
CA ARG A 463 -6.75 -5.56 -44.89
C ARG A 463 -5.51 -6.46 -44.99
N LYS A 464 -5.25 -7.27 -43.98
CA LYS A 464 -4.10 -8.20 -43.95
C LYS A 464 -4.13 -9.22 -45.09
N ILE A 465 -5.32 -9.61 -45.55
CA ILE A 465 -5.46 -10.51 -46.72
C ILE A 465 -5.10 -9.73 -47.98
N ALA A 466 -5.61 -8.50 -48.14
CA ALA A 466 -5.26 -7.64 -49.27
C ALA A 466 -3.74 -7.37 -49.33
N GLU A 467 -3.10 -7.07 -48.19
CA GLU A 467 -1.63 -6.90 -48.09
C GLU A 467 -0.88 -8.18 -48.48
N SER A 468 -1.38 -9.35 -48.09
CA SER A 468 -0.76 -10.63 -48.47
C SER A 468 -0.86 -10.90 -49.97
N ILE A 469 -2.00 -10.58 -50.59
CA ILE A 469 -2.23 -10.75 -52.03
C ILE A 469 -1.42 -9.72 -52.83
N GLU A 470 -1.42 -8.45 -52.43
CA GLU A 470 -0.63 -7.40 -53.08
C GLU A 470 0.86 -7.74 -53.04
N LYS A 471 1.38 -8.16 -51.89
CA LYS A 471 2.75 -8.63 -51.76
C LYS A 471 3.05 -9.82 -52.68
N ALA A 472 2.16 -10.81 -52.77
CA ALA A 472 2.34 -11.97 -53.64
C ALA A 472 2.40 -11.57 -55.12
N LEU A 473 1.56 -10.64 -55.57
CA LEU A 473 1.60 -10.10 -56.93
C LEU A 473 2.90 -9.31 -57.17
N HIS A 474 3.27 -8.46 -56.22
CA HIS A 474 4.53 -7.71 -56.23
C HIS A 474 5.75 -8.61 -56.36
N ASP A 475 5.78 -9.72 -55.60
CA ASP A 475 6.86 -10.69 -55.62
C ASP A 475 6.87 -11.50 -56.93
N THR A 476 5.69 -11.83 -57.47
CA THR A 476 5.54 -12.57 -58.75
C THR A 476 6.06 -11.76 -59.93
N TYR A 477 5.84 -10.44 -59.94
CA TYR A 477 6.27 -9.53 -61.00
C TYR A 477 7.47 -8.67 -60.60
N SER A 478 8.30 -9.13 -59.66
CA SER A 478 9.44 -8.37 -59.13
C SER A 478 10.44 -7.96 -60.22
N GLU A 479 10.68 -8.83 -61.21
CA GLU A 479 11.57 -8.59 -62.35
C GLU A 479 11.03 -7.54 -63.33
N LYS A 480 9.71 -7.28 -63.30
CA LYS A 480 9.03 -6.28 -64.11
C LYS A 480 8.76 -4.98 -63.33
N ARG A 481 9.25 -4.88 -62.09
CA ARG A 481 9.03 -3.73 -61.21
C ARG A 481 9.95 -2.58 -61.60
N LEU A 482 9.37 -1.40 -61.83
CA LEU A 482 10.10 -0.19 -62.17
C LEU A 482 10.52 0.58 -60.90
N ARG A 483 9.53 1.18 -60.21
CA ARG A 483 9.76 1.96 -58.99
C ARG A 483 8.53 1.98 -58.10
N GLY A 484 8.74 1.60 -56.84
CA GLY A 484 7.66 1.50 -55.86
C GLY A 484 6.66 0.43 -56.27
N GLU A 485 5.41 0.85 -56.49
CA GLU A 485 4.27 -0.02 -56.82
C GLU A 485 3.97 -0.06 -58.33
N TRP A 486 4.90 0.40 -59.18
CA TRP A 486 4.72 0.49 -60.64
C TRP A 486 5.52 -0.59 -61.38
N PHE A 487 4.90 -1.18 -62.40
CA PHE A 487 5.38 -2.34 -63.15
C PHE A 487 5.21 -2.14 -64.67
N GLU A 488 6.12 -2.72 -65.45
CA GLU A 488 6.04 -2.84 -66.91
C GLU A 488 5.47 -4.22 -67.25
N LEU A 489 4.15 -4.30 -67.39
CA LEU A 489 3.41 -5.55 -67.57
C LEU A 489 3.01 -5.73 -69.04
N ASP A 490 3.15 -6.96 -69.54
CA ASP A 490 2.63 -7.35 -70.85
C ASP A 490 1.16 -7.79 -70.77
N ALA A 491 0.52 -7.96 -71.93
CA ALA A 491 -0.91 -8.31 -71.99
C ALA A 491 -1.25 -9.61 -71.24
N LYS A 492 -0.33 -10.59 -71.19
CA LYS A 492 -0.56 -11.86 -70.48
C LYS A 492 -0.45 -11.68 -68.97
N ASP A 493 0.47 -10.83 -68.50
CA ASP A 493 0.56 -10.51 -67.08
C ASP A 493 -0.71 -9.82 -66.60
N VAL A 494 -1.20 -8.85 -67.38
CA VAL A 494 -2.41 -8.08 -67.05
C VAL A 494 -3.61 -9.02 -66.97
N GLU A 495 -3.77 -9.92 -67.95
CA GLU A 495 -4.83 -10.93 -67.94
C GLU A 495 -4.74 -11.83 -66.69
N HIS A 496 -3.55 -12.32 -66.34
CA HIS A 496 -3.35 -13.15 -65.14
C HIS A 496 -3.67 -12.41 -63.83
N ILE A 497 -3.31 -11.12 -63.72
CA ILE A 497 -3.66 -10.30 -62.55
C ILE A 497 -5.17 -10.07 -62.50
N ILE A 498 -5.81 -9.78 -63.63
CA ILE A 498 -7.27 -9.62 -63.71
C ILE A 498 -7.95 -10.91 -63.26
N GLU A 499 -7.53 -12.08 -63.75
CA GLU A 499 -8.07 -13.38 -63.30
C GLU A 499 -7.88 -13.61 -61.80
N THR A 500 -6.76 -13.16 -61.23
CA THR A 500 -6.52 -13.23 -59.77
C THR A 500 -7.45 -12.30 -58.98
N LEU A 501 -7.80 -11.15 -59.58
CA LEU A 501 -8.63 -10.09 -58.99
C LEU A 501 -10.13 -10.19 -59.33
N LEU A 502 -10.54 -11.14 -60.19
CA LEU A 502 -11.94 -11.57 -60.36
C LEU A 502 -12.29 -12.59 -59.27
#